data_AF-A0A920HAN3-F1
#
_entry.id   AF-A0A920HAN3-F1
#
_cell.length_a   1.000
_cell.length_b   1.000
_cell.length_c   1.000
_cell.angle_alpha   90.00
_cell.angle_beta   90.00
_cell.angle_gamma   90.00
#
_symmetry.space_group_name_H-M   'P 1'
#
loop_
_entity.id
_entity.type
_entity.pdbx_description
1 polymer ?
#
loop_
_entity_poly.entity_id
_entity_poly.type
_entity_poly.pdbx_seq_one_letter_code
_entity_poly.pdbx_strand_id
1 'polypeptide(L)' 'MIGLLGSDAYIITCLGDDLFADATLENYKNHLVNVDFVQEFQDRVELPQFGLIQREKIE' A
#
# COMPACT_ATOMS: atom_id res chain seq x y z
N MET A 1 7.58 14.75 -6.86
CA MET A 1 8.35 13.47 -6.85
C MET A 1 9.41 13.51 -7.95
N ILE A 2 10.53 12.80 -7.76
CA ILE A 2 11.70 12.86 -8.65
C ILE A 2 11.42 12.32 -10.06
N GLY A 3 10.37 11.51 -10.25
CA GLY A 3 9.88 11.05 -11.55
C GLY A 3 9.44 12.18 -12.50
N LEU A 4 8.88 13.27 -11.96
CA LEU A 4 8.53 14.46 -12.77
C LEU A 4 9.74 15.24 -13.27
N LEU A 5 10.92 15.01 -12.68
CA LEU A 5 12.17 15.65 -13.09
C LEU A 5 12.92 14.84 -14.15
N GLY A 6 12.29 13.79 -14.70
CA GLY A 6 12.85 12.95 -15.77
C GLY A 6 13.84 11.88 -15.30
N SER A 7 13.91 11.63 -14.00
CA SER A 7 14.70 10.53 -13.43
C SER A 7 13.81 9.31 -13.23
N ASP A 8 14.32 8.12 -13.54
CA ASP A 8 13.65 6.87 -13.18
C ASP A 8 13.57 6.77 -11.65
N ALA A 9 12.34 6.70 -11.15
CA ALA A 9 12.02 6.65 -9.73
C ALA A 9 11.32 5.34 -9.42
N TYR A 10 11.90 4.55 -8.52
CA TYR A 10 11.32 3.28 -8.05
C TYR A 10 10.98 3.44 -6.58
N ILE A 11 9.80 2.99 -6.19
CA ILE A 11 9.39 3.00 -4.78
C ILE A 11 9.20 1.57 -4.28
N ILE A 12 9.83 1.27 -3.16
CA ILE A 12 9.71 -0.01 -2.45
C ILE A 12 9.05 0.34 -1.12
N THR A 13 7.77 0.00 -0.98
CA THR A 13 7.00 0.30 0.22
C THR A 13 5.93 -0.75 0.44
N CYS A 14 5.56 -0.91 1.71
CA CYS A 14 4.37 -1.65 2.09
C CYS A 14 3.23 -0.65 2.28
N LEU A 15 2.07 -0.95 1.70
CA LEU A 15 0.84 -0.17 1.86
C LEU A 15 -0.21 -1.06 2.54
N GLY A 16 -1.05 -0.49 3.42
CA GLY A 16 -2.16 -1.23 4.01
C GLY A 16 -3.31 -1.41 3.01
N ASP A 17 -4.27 -2.28 3.28
CA ASP A 17 -5.53 -2.35 2.54
C ASP A 17 -6.54 -1.31 3.06
N ASP A 18 -6.20 -0.03 2.92
CA ASP A 18 -7.04 1.10 3.35
C ASP A 18 -7.34 2.07 2.19
N LEU A 19 -8.33 2.95 2.40
CA LEU A 19 -8.72 3.98 1.42
C LEU A 19 -7.57 4.94 1.06
N PHE A 20 -6.57 5.09 1.91
CA PHE A 20 -5.42 5.94 1.65
C PHE A 20 -4.37 5.23 0.80
N ALA A 21 -4.35 3.90 0.79
CA ALA A 21 -3.44 3.12 -0.02
C ALA A 21 -3.72 3.30 -1.51
N ASP A 22 -4.98 3.21 -1.91
CA ASP A 22 -5.42 3.47 -3.28
C ASP A 22 -5.04 4.89 -3.72
N ALA A 23 -5.38 5.89 -2.90
CA ALA A 23 -5.06 7.29 -3.18
C ALA A 23 -3.54 7.54 -3.27
N THR A 24 -2.75 6.85 -2.46
CA THR A 24 -1.29 6.95 -2.46
C THR A 24 -0.69 6.27 -3.69
N LEU A 25 -1.23 5.13 -4.11
CA LEU A 25 -0.80 4.41 -5.31
C LEU A 25 -1.09 5.20 -6.58
N GLU A 26 -2.27 5.82 -6.67
CA GLU A 26 -2.62 6.73 -7.77
C GLU A 26 -1.67 7.92 -7.82
N ASN A 27 -1.29 8.47 -6.67
CA ASN A 27 -0.35 9.57 -6.58
C ASN A 27 1.04 9.19 -7.14
N TYR A 28 1.54 7.99 -6.81
CA TYR A 28 2.80 7.50 -7.37
C TYR A 28 2.75 7.36 -8.89
N LYS A 29 1.66 6.80 -9.44
CA LYS A 29 1.47 6.66 -10.89
C LYS A 29 1.42 8.02 -11.59
N ASN A 30 0.68 8.98 -11.03
CA ASN A 30 0.58 10.34 -11.57
C ASN A 30 1.92 11.09 -11.58
N HIS A 31 2.86 10.70 -10.72
CA HIS A 31 4.19 11.28 -10.63
C HIS A 31 5.27 10.49 -11.34
N LEU A 32 4.89 9.54 -12.21
CA LEU A 32 5.80 8.69 -12.99
C LEU A 32 6.77 7.90 -12.10
N VAL A 33 6.30 7.46 -10.93
CA VAL A 33 7.05 6.57 -10.04
C VAL A 33 6.64 5.13 -10.32
N ASN A 34 7.62 4.25 -10.50
CA ASN A 34 7.38 2.84 -10.68
C ASN A 34 6.98 2.19 -9.34
N VAL A 35 5.83 1.51 -9.34
CA VAL A 35 5.17 0.86 -8.20
C VAL A 35 5.25 -0.67 -8.23
N ASP A 36 6.06 -1.26 -9.11
CA ASP A 36 6.20 -2.73 -9.23
C ASP A 36 6.61 -3.44 -7.92
N PHE A 37 7.21 -2.71 -6.98
CA PHE A 37 7.69 -3.23 -5.70
C PHE A 37 6.84 -2.77 -4.50
N VAL A 38 5.59 -2.37 -4.75
CA VAL A 38 4.63 -2.08 -3.70
C VAL A 38 3.97 -3.37 -3.24
N GLN A 39 4.03 -3.64 -1.93
CA GLN A 39 3.34 -4.77 -1.33
C GLN A 39 2.16 -4.29 -0.50
N GLU A 40 0.97 -4.77 -0.83
CA GLU A 40 -0.24 -4.52 -0.05
C GLU A 40 -0.36 -5.54 1.08
N PHE A 41 -0.50 -5.06 2.31
CA PHE A 41 -0.72 -5.89 3.49
C PHE A 41 -2.18 -5.75 3.94
N GLN A 42 -2.89 -6.87 3.89
CA GLN A 42 -4.23 -6.98 4.42
C GLN A 42 -4.13 -7.45 5.88
N ASP A 43 -4.55 -6.60 6.83
CA ASP A 43 -4.53 -6.91 8.28
C ASP A 43 -5.48 -8.07 8.67
N ARG A 44 -6.22 -8.64 7.71
CA ARG A 44 -7.00 -9.85 7.91
C ARG A 44 -6.15 -11.10 7.64
N VAL A 45 -5.45 -11.55 8.67
CA VAL A 45 -4.97 -12.93 8.73
C VAL A 45 -6.19 -13.84 8.87
N GLU A 46 -6.64 -14.46 7.77
CA GLU A 46 -7.56 -15.59 7.86
C GLU A 46 -6.82 -16.76 8.54
N LEU A 47 -7.00 -16.89 9.86
CA LEU A 47 -6.68 -18.13 10.56
C LEU A 47 -7.72 -19.16 10.13
N PRO A 48 -7.32 -20.28 9.48
CA PRO A 48 -8.24 -21.24 8.85
C PRO A 48 -9.17 -21.98 9.83
N GLN A 49 -9.22 -21.59 11.12
CA GLN A 49 -10.06 -22.22 12.14
C GLN A 49 -10.93 -21.27 12.95
N PHE A 50 -10.80 -19.94 12.84
CA PHE A 50 -11.66 -19.03 13.61
C PHE A 50 -12.00 -17.78 12.78
N GLY A 51 -13.30 -17.56 12.56
CA GLY A 51 -13.84 -16.49 11.74
C GLY A 51 -13.41 -15.08 12.17
N LEU A 52 -13.57 -14.16 11.23
CA LEU A 52 -13.26 -12.72 11.25
C LEU A 52 -13.30 -12.09 12.65
N ILE A 53 -12.12 -11.91 13.28
CA ILE A 53 -11.98 -11.05 14.46
C ILE A 53 -11.37 -9.73 13.97
N GLN A 54 -12.17 -8.67 13.92
CA GLN A 54 -11.65 -7.29 13.83
C GLN A 54 -10.81 -7.07 15.09
N ARG A 55 -9.49 -6.92 14.96
CA ARG A 55 -8.66 -6.43 16.08
C ARG A 55 -9.03 -4.96 16.27
N GLU A 56 -9.98 -4.69 17.17
CA GLU A 56 -10.16 -3.33 17.69
C GLU A 56 -8.85 -2.88 18.32
N LYS A 57 -8.40 -1.72 17.85
CA LYS A 57 -7.25 -0.97 18.34
C LYS A 57 -7.39 -0.81 19.85
N ILE A 58 -6.52 -1.47 20.63
CA ILE A 58 -6.39 -1.18 22.06
C ILE A 58 -5.66 0.16 22.12
N GLU A 59 -6.39 1.23 22.46
CA GLU A 59 -5.85 2.55 22.81
C GLU A 59 -5.02 2.49 24.10
#